data_AF-A0A9D7KUT3-F1
#
_entry.id   AF-A0A9D7KUT3-F1
#
_cell.length_a   1.000
_cell.length_b   1.000
_cell.length_c   1.000
_cell.angle_alpha   90.00
_cell.angle_beta   90.00
_cell.angle_gamma   90.00
#
_symmetry.space_group_name_H-M   'P 1'
#
loop_
_entity.id
_entity.type
_entity.pdbx_description
1 polymer ?
#
loop_
_entity_poly.entity_id
_entity_poly.type
_entity_poly.pdbx_seq_one_letter_code
_entity_poly.pdbx_strand_id
1 'polypeptide(L)'
;MMSNTLYTGGKNLLHFRLCRVVLPAVFFMLMFSAIRVNAQRNTDYAYEVFETLLRTINRNTPSRPVLIVENNASLIASTYSDGQIKIGYQLIDHFRSFGADSSAALAHILSHELMHYYNNHLWGNVVGSSYADEQWGLELSKIGADTITIQLHETQADIYAMYYAFSAGYDTYRLADMVLDSTYYWYHLKEKLLGYPSKTSRKEIAADAAKDIETLIPAFESATLLLQIATMYSGEEMLSILQLASSSINAILDKNIQTKEMFNNLAIADIMQALVYLDNDTLLNLQWPLIIETESVLYSMGGTRGNSGSDNTEKAKELLNNALTLLDNAIYLDNTFYPAYINKCIALLLLKKYGSCTDVLDEVQPLLPADRKFLYDEISGLSYLLKGKIDLAKDALNDAEKNGSKTAQINLHIYADPSQIISPSLIIGSDTSTTIDGEYIGTYMDGHGASRFNRFDLSAGYATIFYDTIPGGMLYDIRPKPGGSPFRYIRIISMTDKQTSTSKGIHAGSTEQELIKAYGQPYAIRYESGTTLYLYPAQNLFIRLKNGKVTECYHWWAK
;
A
#
# COMPACT_ATOMS: atom_id res chain seq x y z
N MET A 1 -36.57 66.06 69.23
CA MET A 1 -37.26 64.95 69.95
C MET A 1 -37.62 63.88 68.93
N MET A 2 -37.52 62.60 69.31
CA MET A 2 -38.01 61.40 68.59
C MET A 2 -37.51 61.25 67.14
N SER A 3 -36.53 60.41 66.84
CA SER A 3 -36.58 58.93 66.80
C SER A 3 -37.68 58.37 65.89
N ASN A 4 -37.30 57.78 64.75
CA ASN A 4 -37.55 56.35 64.54
C ASN A 4 -36.74 55.75 63.37
N THR A 5 -36.32 54.52 63.61
CA THR A 5 -35.61 53.58 62.74
C THR A 5 -36.54 53.03 61.65
N LEU A 6 -36.02 52.66 60.47
CA LEU A 6 -36.12 51.28 59.89
C LEU A 6 -35.69 51.14 58.41
N TYR A 7 -35.37 49.89 58.05
CA TYR A 7 -35.22 49.30 56.70
C TYR A 7 -34.01 49.64 55.81
N THR A 8 -32.88 49.03 56.17
CA THR A 8 -31.91 48.49 55.20
C THR A 8 -32.49 47.26 54.48
N GLY A 9 -32.60 47.26 53.15
CA GLY A 9 -32.91 46.05 52.39
C GLY A 9 -33.41 46.30 50.97
N GLY A 10 -32.50 46.38 49.97
CA GLY A 10 -32.95 46.65 48.59
C GLY A 10 -31.91 46.73 47.47
N LYS A 11 -30.71 46.12 47.57
CA LYS A 11 -29.71 46.16 46.47
C LYS A 11 -29.12 44.83 45.99
N ASN A 12 -29.29 43.71 46.72
CA ASN A 12 -28.67 42.43 46.34
C ASN A 12 -29.53 41.50 45.46
N LEU A 13 -30.82 41.81 45.21
CA LEU A 13 -31.72 40.90 44.49
C LEU A 13 -31.58 40.94 42.96
N LEU A 14 -31.08 42.03 42.38
CA LEU A 14 -31.00 42.19 40.91
C LEU A 14 -29.82 41.40 40.30
N HIS A 15 -28.63 41.50 40.90
CA HIS A 15 -27.44 40.75 40.47
C HIS A 15 -27.65 39.22 40.55
N PHE A 16 -28.29 38.74 41.62
CA PHE A 16 -28.60 37.31 41.78
C PHE A 16 -29.65 36.77 40.79
N ARG A 17 -30.51 37.63 40.23
CA ARG A 17 -31.50 37.22 39.21
C ARG A 17 -30.92 37.16 37.80
N LEU A 18 -30.07 38.12 37.40
CA LEU A 18 -29.37 38.04 36.10
C LEU A 18 -28.50 36.77 36.02
N CYS A 19 -27.73 36.49 37.08
CA CYS A 19 -26.84 35.34 37.10
C CYS A 19 -27.58 33.98 37.07
N ARG A 20 -28.85 33.92 37.49
CA ARG A 20 -29.68 32.70 37.44
C ARG A 20 -30.33 32.39 36.09
N VAL A 21 -30.33 33.34 35.15
CA VAL A 21 -30.94 33.16 33.81
C VAL A 21 -29.89 33.22 32.72
N VAL A 22 -28.92 34.13 32.83
CA VAL A 22 -27.87 34.30 31.81
C VAL A 22 -26.86 33.15 31.83
N LEU A 23 -26.44 32.66 33.01
CA LEU A 23 -25.47 31.56 33.08
C LEU A 23 -26.02 30.25 32.48
N PRO A 24 -27.26 29.81 32.80
CA PRO A 24 -27.86 28.66 32.15
C PRO A 24 -28.06 28.86 30.65
N ALA A 25 -28.48 30.05 30.20
CA ALA A 25 -28.67 30.33 28.77
C ALA A 25 -27.35 30.31 27.98
N VAL A 26 -26.27 30.87 28.51
CA VAL A 26 -24.93 30.82 27.91
C VAL A 26 -24.39 29.39 27.94
N PHE A 27 -24.60 28.64 29.02
CA PHE A 27 -24.23 27.22 29.10
C PHE A 27 -24.99 26.36 28.09
N PHE A 28 -26.31 26.61 27.91
CA PHE A 28 -27.11 25.98 26.86
C PHE A 28 -26.58 26.35 25.47
N MET A 29 -26.30 27.62 25.21
CA MET A 29 -25.79 28.08 23.92
C MET A 29 -24.41 27.46 23.58
N LEU A 30 -23.53 27.34 24.57
CA LEU A 30 -22.25 26.66 24.44
C LEU A 30 -22.43 25.15 24.19
N MET A 31 -23.32 24.47 24.93
CA MET A 31 -23.69 23.08 24.68
C MET A 31 -24.22 22.87 23.25
N PHE A 32 -25.16 23.71 22.79
CA PHE A 32 -25.67 23.64 21.42
C PHE A 32 -24.60 23.93 20.36
N SER A 33 -23.64 24.81 20.64
CA SER A 33 -22.51 25.05 19.74
C SER A 33 -21.56 23.85 19.69
N ALA A 34 -21.27 23.21 20.82
CA ALA A 34 -20.44 22.02 20.90
C ALA A 34 -21.08 20.82 20.18
N ILE A 35 -22.40 20.62 20.36
CA ILE A 35 -23.16 19.57 19.65
C ILE A 35 -23.12 19.78 18.13
N ARG A 36 -23.29 21.02 17.65
CA ARG A 36 -23.19 21.33 16.21
C ARG A 36 -21.78 21.11 15.66
N VAL A 37 -20.74 21.51 16.40
CA VAL A 37 -19.35 21.27 16.02
C VAL A 37 -19.02 19.77 15.99
N ASN A 38 -19.53 18.98 16.95
CA ASN A 38 -19.33 17.53 16.94
C ASN A 38 -20.07 16.86 15.78
N ALA A 39 -21.30 17.28 15.51
CA ALA A 39 -22.08 16.74 14.39
C ALA A 39 -21.41 17.01 13.04
N GLN A 40 -20.92 18.24 12.82
CA GLN A 40 -20.16 18.58 11.61
C GLN A 40 -18.88 17.73 11.49
N ARG A 41 -18.09 17.61 12.57
CA ARG A 41 -16.86 16.80 12.58
C ARG A 41 -17.12 15.33 12.23
N ASN A 42 -18.17 14.73 12.77
CA ASN A 42 -18.53 13.34 12.44
C ASN A 42 -18.96 13.20 10.98
N THR A 43 -19.68 14.19 10.43
CA THR A 43 -20.05 14.22 9.01
C THR A 43 -18.81 14.36 8.12
N ASP A 44 -17.92 15.32 8.39
CA ASP A 44 -16.67 15.53 7.65
C ASP A 44 -15.80 14.26 7.67
N TYR A 45 -15.70 13.61 8.82
CA TYR A 45 -14.98 12.34 9.01
C TYR A 45 -15.55 11.18 8.17
N ALA A 46 -16.88 11.09 8.03
CA ALA A 46 -17.49 10.07 7.17
C ALA A 46 -17.21 10.34 5.69
N TYR A 47 -17.19 11.61 5.26
CA TYR A 47 -16.76 11.99 3.92
C TYR A 47 -15.27 11.68 3.69
N GLU A 48 -14.38 11.89 4.67
CA GLU A 48 -12.95 11.56 4.56
C GLU A 48 -12.72 10.05 4.31
N VAL A 49 -13.40 9.18 5.06
CA VAL A 49 -13.34 7.72 4.87
C VAL A 49 -13.91 7.35 3.49
N PHE A 50 -15.08 7.89 3.13
CA PHE A 50 -15.75 7.61 1.85
C PHE A 50 -14.92 8.05 0.63
N GLU A 51 -14.33 9.25 0.68
CA GLU A 51 -13.48 9.78 -0.40
C GLU A 51 -12.18 8.98 -0.54
N THR A 52 -11.64 8.45 0.57
CA THR A 52 -10.49 7.53 0.54
C THR A 52 -10.87 6.21 -0.14
N LEU A 53 -12.00 5.61 0.25
CA LEU A 53 -12.55 4.42 -0.43
C LEU A 53 -12.80 4.66 -1.92
N LEU A 54 -13.33 5.82 -2.32
CA LEU A 54 -13.58 6.15 -3.72
C LEU A 54 -12.31 6.38 -4.55
N ARG A 55 -11.27 7.01 -3.97
CA ARG A 55 -9.96 7.09 -4.61
C ARG A 55 -9.40 5.69 -4.83
N THR A 56 -9.37 4.88 -3.77
CA THR A 56 -8.94 3.48 -3.80
C THR A 56 -9.65 2.67 -4.87
N ILE A 57 -10.99 2.61 -4.88
CA ILE A 57 -11.76 1.77 -5.82
C ILE A 57 -11.50 2.13 -7.29
N ASN A 58 -11.16 3.40 -7.57
CA ASN A 58 -10.73 3.88 -8.90
C ASN A 58 -11.61 3.38 -10.08
N ARG A 59 -12.94 3.47 -9.92
CA ARG A 59 -13.91 3.11 -10.97
C ARG A 59 -14.71 4.33 -11.41
N ASN A 60 -14.66 4.59 -12.72
CA ASN A 60 -15.42 5.64 -13.40
C ASN A 60 -16.78 5.16 -13.94
N THR A 61 -17.05 3.86 -13.89
CA THR A 61 -18.31 3.22 -14.29
C THR A 61 -18.73 2.17 -13.26
N PRO A 62 -19.94 2.24 -12.68
CA PRO A 62 -20.90 3.37 -12.77
C PRO A 62 -20.32 4.72 -12.30
N SER A 63 -21.03 5.81 -12.55
CA SER A 63 -20.61 7.18 -12.19
C SER A 63 -20.25 7.33 -10.72
N ARG A 64 -19.31 8.21 -10.35
CA ARG A 64 -18.91 8.42 -8.94
C ARG A 64 -20.14 8.61 -8.03
N PRO A 65 -20.35 7.76 -7.00
CA PRO A 65 -21.47 7.88 -6.07
C PRO A 65 -21.24 9.02 -5.06
N VAL A 66 -22.31 9.40 -4.35
CA VAL A 66 -22.34 10.51 -3.40
C VAL A 66 -22.80 10.02 -2.04
N LEU A 67 -22.01 10.28 -0.99
CA LEU A 67 -22.41 10.02 0.39
C LEU A 67 -23.41 11.08 0.89
N ILE A 68 -24.45 10.62 1.57
CA ILE A 68 -25.45 11.45 2.24
C ILE A 68 -25.59 10.98 3.69
N VAL A 69 -25.24 11.85 4.63
CA VAL A 69 -25.41 11.59 6.07
C VAL A 69 -26.81 12.05 6.49
N GLU A 70 -27.67 11.12 6.92
CA GLU A 70 -29.02 11.42 7.40
C GLU A 70 -29.11 11.29 8.93
N ASN A 71 -29.81 12.23 9.59
CA ASN A 71 -30.12 12.12 11.01
C ASN A 71 -31.33 11.20 11.23
N ASN A 72 -31.12 9.90 11.04
CA ASN A 72 -32.13 8.85 11.14
C ASN A 72 -31.63 7.71 12.02
N ALA A 73 -32.17 7.60 13.24
CA ALA A 73 -31.74 6.62 14.23
C ALA A 73 -32.03 5.15 13.86
N SER A 74 -32.81 4.89 12.80
CA SER A 74 -33.06 3.54 12.28
C SER A 74 -32.28 3.23 11.00
N LEU A 75 -31.55 4.20 10.43
CA LEU A 75 -30.69 3.97 9.28
C LEU A 75 -29.31 3.49 9.74
N ILE A 76 -28.83 2.40 9.14
CA ILE A 76 -27.44 1.94 9.23
C ILE A 76 -26.71 2.57 8.04
N ALA A 77 -26.73 1.90 6.88
CA ALA A 77 -26.41 2.47 5.59
C ALA A 77 -27.31 1.85 4.51
N SER A 78 -27.36 2.45 3.31
CA SER A 78 -28.12 1.93 2.16
C SER A 78 -27.65 2.54 0.83
N THR A 79 -27.55 1.70 -0.20
CA THR A 79 -27.19 2.07 -1.57
C THR A 79 -28.42 2.26 -2.45
N TYR A 80 -28.37 3.26 -3.34
CA TYR A 80 -29.41 3.55 -4.32
C TYR A 80 -28.85 3.53 -5.75
N SER A 81 -29.71 3.18 -6.71
CA SER A 81 -29.31 2.95 -8.11
C SER A 81 -28.88 4.22 -8.86
N ASP A 82 -29.20 5.39 -8.33
CA ASP A 82 -28.78 6.69 -8.85
C ASP A 82 -27.41 7.14 -8.31
N GLY A 83 -26.75 6.33 -7.48
CA GLY A 83 -25.45 6.62 -6.89
C GLY A 83 -25.51 7.33 -5.55
N GLN A 84 -26.69 7.52 -4.93
CA GLN A 84 -26.73 7.90 -3.52
C GLN A 84 -26.30 6.71 -2.64
N ILE A 85 -25.37 6.96 -1.70
CA ILE A 85 -25.11 6.06 -0.57
C ILE A 85 -25.48 6.83 0.69
N LYS A 86 -26.45 6.32 1.43
CA LYS A 86 -26.97 6.96 2.63
C LYS A 86 -26.43 6.27 3.87
N ILE A 87 -26.13 7.05 4.91
CA ILE A 87 -25.65 6.53 6.20
C ILE A 87 -26.31 7.29 7.36
N GLY A 88 -26.66 6.57 8.43
CA GLY A 88 -27.21 7.17 9.64
C GLY A 88 -26.14 7.89 10.45
N TYR A 89 -26.38 9.15 10.83
CA TYR A 89 -25.53 9.90 11.74
C TYR A 89 -25.23 9.13 13.04
N GLN A 90 -26.24 8.41 13.56
CA GLN A 90 -26.15 7.60 14.76
C GLN A 90 -25.15 6.43 14.61
N LEU A 91 -24.99 5.85 13.42
CA LEU A 91 -23.98 4.82 13.17
C LEU A 91 -22.57 5.41 13.24
N ILE A 92 -22.37 6.58 12.60
CA ILE A 92 -21.08 7.27 12.58
C ILE A 92 -20.67 7.66 14.01
N ASP A 93 -21.58 8.26 14.78
CA ASP A 93 -21.34 8.68 16.16
C ASP A 93 -21.06 7.47 17.08
N HIS A 94 -21.80 6.36 16.91
CA HIS A 94 -21.53 5.09 17.59
C HIS A 94 -20.14 4.53 17.24
N PHE A 95 -19.76 4.51 15.96
CA PHE A 95 -18.45 4.03 15.54
C PHE A 95 -17.28 4.92 15.98
N ARG A 96 -17.51 6.15 16.48
CA ARG A 96 -16.47 6.91 17.20
C ARG A 96 -16.02 6.20 18.49
N SER A 97 -16.84 5.32 19.08
CA SER A 97 -16.50 4.58 20.29
C SER A 97 -15.43 3.50 20.09
N PHE A 98 -15.12 3.13 18.84
CA PHE A 98 -14.05 2.19 18.50
C PHE A 98 -12.64 2.82 18.63
N GLY A 99 -12.54 4.13 18.91
CA GLY A 99 -11.26 4.79 19.17
C GLY A 99 -10.38 4.81 17.92
N ALA A 100 -9.21 4.16 17.98
CA ALA A 100 -8.29 4.07 16.85
C ALA A 100 -8.91 3.32 15.65
N ASP A 101 -9.72 2.29 15.90
CA ASP A 101 -10.32 1.44 14.87
C ASP A 101 -11.60 2.05 14.27
N SER A 102 -11.97 3.28 14.67
CA SER A 102 -13.20 3.96 14.25
C SER A 102 -13.31 4.12 12.74
N SER A 103 -12.20 4.39 12.05
CA SER A 103 -12.20 4.63 10.60
C SER A 103 -12.37 3.33 9.84
N ALA A 104 -11.74 2.26 10.31
CA ALA A 104 -11.90 0.93 9.75
C ALA A 104 -13.30 0.36 10.00
N ALA A 105 -13.88 0.58 11.18
CA ALA A 105 -15.27 0.20 11.45
C ALA A 105 -16.26 0.87 10.48
N LEU A 106 -16.06 2.17 10.22
CA LEU A 106 -16.86 2.92 9.26
C LEU A 106 -16.60 2.50 7.81
N ALA A 107 -15.33 2.25 7.47
CA ALA A 107 -14.94 1.79 6.14
C ALA A 107 -15.54 0.42 5.80
N HIS A 108 -15.64 -0.51 6.76
CA HIS A 108 -16.27 -1.81 6.55
C HIS A 108 -17.71 -1.68 6.03
N ILE A 109 -18.53 -0.83 6.66
CA ILE A 109 -19.92 -0.59 6.23
C ILE A 109 -19.98 0.21 4.92
N LEU A 110 -19.18 1.28 4.78
CA LEU A 110 -19.21 2.08 3.55
C LEU A 110 -18.71 1.31 2.32
N SER A 111 -17.73 0.42 2.47
CA SER A 111 -17.25 -0.46 1.40
C SER A 111 -18.29 -1.50 0.97
N HIS A 112 -19.11 -2.00 1.90
CA HIS A 112 -20.23 -2.90 1.59
C HIS A 112 -21.25 -2.21 0.68
N GLU A 113 -21.65 -0.97 1.00
CA GLU A 113 -22.53 -0.15 0.16
C GLU A 113 -21.88 0.18 -1.21
N LEU A 114 -20.62 0.60 -1.21
CA LEU A 114 -19.87 0.88 -2.43
C LEU A 114 -19.75 -0.36 -3.33
N MET A 115 -19.63 -1.56 -2.76
CA MET A 115 -19.60 -2.82 -3.51
C MET A 115 -20.93 -3.08 -4.22
N HIS A 116 -22.06 -2.92 -3.53
CA HIS A 116 -23.40 -3.02 -4.13
C HIS A 116 -23.59 -2.06 -5.30
N TYR A 117 -23.09 -0.82 -5.17
CA TYR A 117 -23.15 0.17 -6.24
C TYR A 117 -22.27 -0.21 -7.43
N TYR A 118 -20.96 -0.38 -7.21
CA TYR A 118 -19.97 -0.53 -8.28
C TYR A 118 -20.06 -1.84 -9.07
N ASN A 119 -20.80 -2.81 -8.55
CA ASN A 119 -21.02 -4.10 -9.20
C ASN A 119 -22.52 -4.31 -9.51
N ASN A 120 -23.30 -3.23 -9.45
CA ASN A 120 -24.65 -3.10 -9.98
C ASN A 120 -25.67 -4.08 -9.37
N HIS A 121 -25.57 -4.40 -8.07
CA HIS A 121 -26.45 -5.37 -7.39
C HIS A 121 -27.95 -4.95 -7.41
N LEU A 122 -28.23 -3.67 -7.69
CA LEU A 122 -29.58 -3.11 -7.80
C LEU A 122 -30.23 -3.26 -9.19
N TRP A 123 -29.54 -3.81 -10.18
CA TRP A 123 -29.95 -3.83 -11.60
C TRP A 123 -31.38 -4.34 -11.84
N GLY A 124 -31.79 -5.41 -11.16
CA GLY A 124 -33.09 -6.04 -11.37
C GLY A 124 -34.27 -5.13 -10.99
N ASN A 125 -34.07 -4.28 -9.98
CA ASN A 125 -35.06 -3.27 -9.58
C ASN A 125 -35.13 -2.11 -10.58
N VAL A 126 -33.99 -1.70 -11.15
CA VAL A 126 -33.92 -0.63 -12.17
C VAL A 126 -34.58 -1.07 -13.47
N VAL A 127 -34.23 -2.25 -13.99
CA VAL A 127 -34.83 -2.78 -15.22
C VAL A 127 -36.30 -3.12 -14.99
N GLY A 128 -36.64 -3.76 -13.87
CA GLY A 128 -38.01 -4.11 -13.54
C GLY A 128 -38.96 -2.91 -13.43
N SER A 129 -38.50 -1.80 -12.85
CA SER A 129 -39.30 -0.56 -12.78
C SER A 129 -39.35 0.20 -14.11
N SER A 130 -38.26 0.18 -14.91
CA SER A 130 -38.21 0.85 -16.22
C SER A 130 -39.11 0.19 -17.27
N TYR A 131 -39.44 -1.10 -17.09
CA TYR A 131 -40.27 -1.90 -18.00
C TYR A 131 -41.45 -2.55 -17.26
N ALA A 132 -42.04 -1.84 -16.29
CA ALA A 132 -43.10 -2.38 -15.43
C ALA A 132 -44.39 -2.79 -16.19
N ASP A 133 -44.66 -2.18 -17.34
CA ASP A 133 -45.80 -2.53 -18.20
C ASP A 133 -45.53 -3.79 -19.07
N GLU A 134 -44.28 -4.27 -19.11
CA GLU A 134 -43.86 -5.41 -19.92
C GLU A 134 -43.71 -6.68 -19.07
N GLN A 135 -44.26 -7.81 -19.54
CA GLN A 135 -44.21 -9.08 -18.80
C GLN A 135 -42.76 -9.50 -18.48
N TRP A 136 -41.83 -9.31 -19.40
CA TRP A 136 -40.42 -9.67 -19.19
C TRP A 136 -39.73 -8.74 -18.18
N GLY A 137 -40.11 -7.46 -18.10
CA GLY A 137 -39.63 -6.53 -17.07
C GLY A 137 -40.11 -6.95 -15.68
N LEU A 138 -41.38 -7.36 -15.57
CA LEU A 138 -41.94 -7.93 -14.34
C LEU A 138 -41.22 -9.21 -13.92
N GLU A 139 -40.87 -10.13 -14.83
CA GLU A 139 -40.09 -11.33 -14.47
C GLU A 139 -38.66 -10.97 -14.01
N LEU A 140 -37.98 -9.99 -14.64
CA LEU A 140 -36.66 -9.54 -14.18
C LEU A 140 -36.71 -8.88 -12.79
N SER A 141 -37.80 -8.16 -12.47
CA SER A 141 -38.01 -7.62 -11.12
C SER A 141 -38.07 -8.70 -10.04
N LYS A 142 -38.69 -9.86 -10.36
CA LYS A 142 -38.79 -11.01 -9.45
C LYS A 142 -37.44 -11.69 -9.23
N ILE A 143 -36.57 -11.72 -10.25
CA ILE A 143 -35.20 -12.23 -10.11
C ILE A 143 -34.38 -11.30 -9.19
N GLY A 144 -34.48 -9.98 -9.39
CA GLY A 144 -33.83 -9.01 -8.48
C GLY A 144 -34.35 -9.06 -7.04
N ALA A 145 -35.62 -9.44 -6.85
CA ALA A 145 -36.26 -9.62 -5.55
C ALA A 145 -36.16 -11.06 -4.99
N ASP A 146 -35.52 -11.99 -5.69
CA ASP A 146 -35.38 -13.37 -5.23
C ASP A 146 -34.44 -13.45 -4.02
N THR A 147 -34.82 -14.23 -3.01
CA THR A 147 -34.08 -14.29 -1.74
C THR A 147 -32.68 -14.89 -1.90
N ILE A 148 -32.47 -15.82 -2.84
CA ILE A 148 -31.14 -16.41 -3.08
C ILE A 148 -30.26 -15.40 -3.83
N THR A 149 -30.83 -14.67 -4.79
CA THR A 149 -30.11 -13.62 -5.53
C THR A 149 -29.71 -12.46 -4.61
N ILE A 150 -30.59 -12.01 -3.71
CA ILE A 150 -30.23 -11.00 -2.70
C ILE A 150 -29.13 -11.56 -1.77
N GLN A 151 -29.28 -12.78 -1.23
CA GLN A 151 -28.25 -13.37 -0.37
C GLN A 151 -26.89 -13.54 -1.05
N LEU A 152 -26.86 -13.79 -2.36
CA LEU A 152 -25.65 -13.82 -3.17
C LEU A 152 -25.00 -12.42 -3.25
N HIS A 153 -25.78 -11.39 -3.55
CA HIS A 153 -25.31 -10.00 -3.59
C HIS A 153 -24.81 -9.51 -2.22
N GLU A 154 -25.49 -9.87 -1.12
CA GLU A 154 -25.06 -9.54 0.25
C GLU A 154 -23.76 -10.26 0.63
N THR A 155 -23.64 -11.55 0.29
CA THR A 155 -22.41 -12.34 0.50
C THR A 155 -21.25 -11.74 -0.29
N GLN A 156 -21.50 -11.33 -1.53
CA GLN A 156 -20.53 -10.65 -2.38
C GLN A 156 -20.16 -9.28 -1.79
N ALA A 157 -21.12 -8.51 -1.29
CA ALA A 157 -20.86 -7.24 -0.64
C ALA A 157 -19.98 -7.39 0.60
N ASP A 158 -20.27 -8.35 1.49
CA ASP A 158 -19.47 -8.62 2.71
C ASP A 158 -18.01 -9.01 2.40
N ILE A 159 -17.79 -9.87 1.40
CA ILE A 159 -16.43 -10.31 1.01
C ILE A 159 -15.62 -9.14 0.47
N TYR A 160 -16.13 -8.47 -0.57
CA TYR A 160 -15.39 -7.41 -1.24
C TYR A 160 -15.33 -6.11 -0.43
N ALA A 161 -16.23 -5.90 0.55
CA ALA A 161 -16.16 -4.77 1.47
C ALA A 161 -14.82 -4.72 2.21
N MET A 162 -14.34 -5.87 2.70
CA MET A 162 -13.04 -5.94 3.36
C MET A 162 -11.89 -5.81 2.37
N TYR A 163 -12.01 -6.33 1.15
CA TYR A 163 -10.99 -6.11 0.11
C TYR A 163 -10.83 -4.63 -0.23
N TYR A 164 -11.93 -3.88 -0.38
CA TYR A 164 -11.91 -2.44 -0.66
C TYR A 164 -11.52 -1.59 0.56
N ALA A 165 -11.93 -1.96 1.77
CA ALA A 165 -11.53 -1.25 2.98
C ALA A 165 -10.07 -1.51 3.34
N PHE A 166 -9.59 -2.75 3.24
CA PHE A 166 -8.17 -3.07 3.34
C PHE A 166 -7.38 -2.23 2.34
N SER A 167 -7.79 -2.26 1.06
CA SER A 167 -7.30 -1.40 -0.04
C SER A 167 -7.30 0.11 0.23
N ALA A 168 -7.93 0.61 1.28
CA ALA A 168 -7.90 2.03 1.64
C ALA A 168 -7.07 2.32 2.89
N GLY A 169 -6.27 1.36 3.36
CA GLY A 169 -5.47 1.50 4.58
C GLY A 169 -6.18 1.09 5.86
N TYR A 170 -7.33 0.40 5.77
CA TYR A 170 -8.13 0.04 6.95
C TYR A 170 -8.04 -1.45 7.27
N ASP A 171 -7.62 -1.79 8.50
CA ASP A 171 -7.42 -3.16 9.01
C ASP A 171 -8.73 -3.95 9.23
N THR A 172 -9.72 -3.83 8.34
CA THR A 172 -11.09 -4.36 8.54
C THR A 172 -11.15 -5.87 8.75
N TYR A 173 -10.18 -6.61 8.22
CA TYR A 173 -10.08 -8.06 8.39
C TYR A 173 -9.94 -8.51 9.86
N ARG A 174 -9.42 -7.64 10.74
CA ARG A 174 -9.27 -7.90 12.18
C ARG A 174 -10.50 -7.56 13.03
N LEU A 175 -11.42 -6.77 12.49
CA LEU A 175 -12.51 -6.11 13.25
C LEU A 175 -13.91 -6.29 12.66
N ALA A 176 -14.06 -6.86 11.46
CA ALA A 176 -15.35 -7.13 10.84
C ALA A 176 -16.33 -7.86 11.78
N ASP A 177 -15.83 -8.84 12.55
CA ASP A 177 -16.62 -9.56 13.55
C ASP A 177 -17.20 -8.64 14.64
N MET A 178 -16.35 -7.76 15.19
CA MET A 178 -16.73 -6.79 16.21
C MET A 178 -17.68 -5.72 15.66
N VAL A 179 -17.52 -5.33 14.39
CA VAL A 179 -18.43 -4.39 13.71
C VAL A 179 -19.82 -5.00 13.51
N LEU A 180 -19.90 -6.26 13.06
CA LEU A 180 -21.16 -7.00 12.96
C LEU A 180 -21.83 -7.19 14.33
N ASP A 181 -21.08 -7.62 15.35
CA ASP A 181 -21.60 -7.77 16.71
C ASP A 181 -22.14 -6.44 17.28
N SER A 182 -21.37 -5.36 17.15
CA SER A 182 -21.71 -4.02 17.63
C SER A 182 -22.93 -3.43 16.91
N THR A 183 -22.99 -3.57 15.58
CA THR A 183 -24.11 -3.05 14.76
C THR A 183 -25.41 -3.79 15.07
N TYR A 184 -25.38 -5.13 15.14
CA TYR A 184 -26.58 -5.91 15.47
C TYR A 184 -27.07 -5.64 16.89
N TYR A 185 -26.15 -5.46 17.85
CA TYR A 185 -26.50 -5.13 19.24
C TYR A 185 -27.17 -3.75 19.34
N TRP A 186 -26.54 -2.71 18.77
CA TRP A 186 -26.99 -1.32 18.87
C TRP A 186 -28.34 -1.07 18.18
N TYR A 187 -28.56 -1.65 17.00
CA TYR A 187 -29.83 -1.54 16.26
C TYR A 187 -30.87 -2.60 16.65
N HIS A 188 -30.58 -3.44 17.65
CA HIS A 188 -31.44 -4.54 18.13
C HIS A 188 -31.89 -5.50 17.00
N LEU A 189 -30.98 -5.78 16.07
CA LEU A 189 -31.23 -6.64 14.91
C LEU A 189 -31.36 -8.11 15.32
N LYS A 190 -32.21 -8.84 14.59
CA LYS A 190 -32.36 -10.29 14.75
C LYS A 190 -31.23 -11.03 14.06
N GLU A 191 -30.87 -12.21 14.60
CA GLU A 191 -29.88 -13.13 14.03
C GLU A 191 -30.11 -13.42 12.53
N LYS A 192 -31.39 -13.50 12.12
CA LYS A 192 -31.80 -13.62 10.72
C LYS A 192 -32.64 -12.41 10.31
N LEU A 193 -32.14 -11.68 9.32
CA LEU A 193 -32.86 -10.60 8.64
C LEU A 193 -33.43 -11.11 7.31
N LEU A 194 -34.38 -10.37 6.72
CA LEU A 194 -34.88 -10.67 5.38
C LEU A 194 -33.85 -10.18 4.34
N GLY A 195 -33.58 -10.97 3.29
CA GLY A 195 -32.59 -10.64 2.25
C GLY A 195 -31.15 -11.01 2.63
N TYR A 196 -30.75 -10.86 3.89
CA TYR A 196 -29.38 -11.16 4.35
C TYR A 196 -29.15 -12.65 4.67
N PRO A 197 -27.88 -13.11 4.66
CA PRO A 197 -27.44 -14.28 5.42
C PRO A 197 -27.69 -14.11 6.93
N SER A 198 -27.56 -15.19 7.71
CA SER A 198 -27.60 -15.05 9.18
C SER A 198 -26.37 -14.27 9.67
N LYS A 199 -26.48 -13.57 10.81
CA LYS A 199 -25.34 -12.85 11.41
C LYS A 199 -24.15 -13.80 11.61
N THR A 200 -24.40 -15.01 12.11
CA THR A 200 -23.38 -16.07 12.24
C THR A 200 -22.71 -16.37 10.90
N SER A 201 -23.49 -16.55 9.83
CA SER A 201 -22.95 -16.77 8.48
C SER A 201 -22.16 -15.57 7.95
N ARG A 202 -22.56 -14.33 8.25
CA ARG A 202 -21.80 -13.12 7.89
C ARG A 202 -20.45 -13.05 8.63
N LYS A 203 -20.42 -13.47 9.90
CA LYS A 203 -19.18 -13.62 10.69
C LYS A 203 -18.27 -14.71 10.10
N GLU A 204 -18.83 -15.83 9.65
CA GLU A 204 -18.09 -16.90 8.94
C GLU A 204 -17.50 -16.41 7.61
N ILE A 205 -18.30 -15.74 6.78
CA ILE A 205 -17.87 -15.11 5.51
C ILE A 205 -16.74 -14.10 5.75
N ALA A 206 -16.87 -13.26 6.79
CA ALA A 206 -15.83 -12.31 7.16
C ALA A 206 -14.56 -13.00 7.69
N ALA A 207 -14.65 -14.11 8.40
CA ALA A 207 -13.49 -14.87 8.84
C ALA A 207 -12.73 -15.52 7.65
N ASP A 208 -13.46 -16.09 6.69
CA ASP A 208 -12.86 -16.69 5.48
C ASP A 208 -12.19 -15.63 4.60
N ALA A 209 -12.88 -14.52 4.32
CA ALA A 209 -12.31 -13.44 3.50
C ALA A 209 -11.20 -12.65 4.23
N ALA A 210 -11.16 -12.64 5.57
CA ALA A 210 -10.02 -12.15 6.33
C ALA A 210 -8.79 -13.06 6.20
N LYS A 211 -8.98 -14.38 6.30
CA LYS A 211 -7.94 -15.38 6.07
C LYS A 211 -7.39 -15.31 4.64
N ASP A 212 -8.24 -15.08 3.64
CA ASP A 212 -7.79 -14.86 2.26
C ASP A 212 -6.84 -13.65 2.18
N ILE A 213 -7.17 -12.50 2.81
CA ILE A 213 -6.28 -11.31 2.89
C ILE A 213 -4.94 -11.67 3.54
N GLU A 214 -4.94 -12.42 4.65
CA GLU A 214 -3.71 -12.84 5.33
C GLU A 214 -2.77 -13.65 4.41
N THR A 215 -3.31 -14.44 3.46
CA THR A 215 -2.47 -15.16 2.48
C THR A 215 -1.82 -14.28 1.41
N LEU A 216 -2.32 -13.06 1.20
CA LEU A 216 -1.79 -12.12 0.20
C LEU A 216 -0.59 -11.32 0.72
N ILE A 217 -0.49 -11.12 2.03
CA ILE A 217 0.60 -10.36 2.66
C ILE A 217 1.97 -11.01 2.33
N PRO A 218 2.21 -12.32 2.54
CA PRO A 218 3.47 -12.96 2.17
C PRO A 218 3.78 -12.94 0.67
N ALA A 219 2.76 -12.85 -0.19
CA ALA A 219 2.95 -12.74 -1.64
C ALA A 219 3.46 -11.34 -2.03
N PHE A 220 2.93 -10.28 -1.39
CA PHE A 220 3.41 -8.90 -1.59
C PHE A 220 4.83 -8.72 -1.03
N GLU A 221 5.08 -9.24 0.17
CA GLU A 221 6.41 -9.23 0.80
C GLU A 221 7.41 -9.97 -0.09
N SER A 222 7.09 -11.18 -0.55
CA SER A 222 7.94 -11.94 -1.49
C SER A 222 8.23 -11.15 -2.77
N ALA A 223 7.23 -10.50 -3.37
CA ALA A 223 7.43 -9.68 -4.57
C ALA A 223 8.44 -8.56 -4.34
N THR A 224 8.31 -7.88 -3.20
CA THR A 224 9.15 -6.74 -2.83
C THR A 224 10.58 -7.18 -2.53
N LEU A 225 10.76 -8.30 -1.82
CA LEU A 225 12.08 -8.89 -1.57
C LEU A 225 12.73 -9.38 -2.88
N LEU A 226 11.96 -9.93 -3.82
CA LEU A 226 12.45 -10.30 -5.15
C LEU A 226 12.93 -9.08 -5.96
N LEU A 227 12.25 -7.93 -5.89
CA LEU A 227 12.73 -6.69 -6.51
C LEU A 227 14.10 -6.27 -5.96
N GLN A 228 14.27 -6.32 -4.63
CA GLN A 228 15.55 -5.98 -4.00
C GLN A 228 16.67 -6.94 -4.46
N ILE A 229 16.41 -8.25 -4.45
CA ILE A 229 17.37 -9.27 -4.92
C ILE A 229 17.70 -9.06 -6.40
N ALA A 230 16.71 -8.75 -7.26
CA ALA A 230 16.93 -8.50 -8.69
C ALA A 230 17.96 -7.39 -8.97
N THR A 231 18.08 -6.38 -8.09
CA THR A 231 19.09 -5.31 -8.25
C THR A 231 20.55 -5.76 -8.14
N MET A 232 20.77 -7.03 -7.76
CA MET A 232 22.10 -7.63 -7.57
C MET A 232 22.47 -8.63 -8.67
N TYR A 233 21.50 -9.03 -9.50
CA TYR A 233 21.68 -9.92 -10.64
C TYR A 233 21.74 -9.11 -11.95
N SER A 234 22.06 -9.77 -13.07
CA SER A 234 22.04 -9.18 -14.40
C SER A 234 21.44 -10.14 -15.44
N GLY A 235 21.17 -9.66 -16.65
CA GLY A 235 20.75 -10.49 -17.78
C GLY A 235 19.50 -11.36 -17.51
N GLU A 236 19.55 -12.62 -17.95
CA GLU A 236 18.44 -13.58 -17.83
C GLU A 236 18.04 -13.87 -16.38
N GLU A 237 19.01 -13.92 -15.46
CA GLU A 237 18.76 -14.12 -14.03
C GLU A 237 17.93 -12.97 -13.45
N MET A 238 18.33 -11.73 -13.73
CA MET A 238 17.60 -10.53 -13.33
C MET A 238 16.19 -10.51 -13.91
N LEU A 239 16.04 -10.77 -15.22
CA LEU A 239 14.73 -10.83 -15.88
C LEU A 239 13.82 -11.90 -15.26
N SER A 240 14.37 -13.06 -14.89
CA SER A 240 13.58 -14.12 -14.25
C SER A 240 13.08 -13.71 -12.86
N ILE A 241 13.93 -13.09 -12.04
CA ILE A 241 13.54 -12.60 -10.69
C ILE A 241 12.49 -11.48 -10.81
N LEU A 242 12.65 -10.56 -11.77
CA LEU A 242 11.66 -9.51 -12.05
C LEU A 242 10.33 -10.07 -12.55
N GLN A 243 10.34 -11.14 -13.35
CA GLN A 243 9.12 -11.85 -13.75
C GLN A 243 8.44 -12.50 -12.55
N LEU A 244 9.18 -13.08 -11.60
CA LEU A 244 8.63 -13.64 -10.36
C LEU A 244 8.00 -12.55 -9.48
N ALA A 245 8.67 -11.41 -9.31
CA ALA A 245 8.14 -10.26 -8.57
C ALA A 245 6.84 -9.73 -9.21
N SER A 246 6.88 -9.48 -10.52
CA SER A 246 5.72 -9.00 -11.30
C SER A 246 4.56 -10.00 -11.28
N SER A 247 4.82 -11.29 -11.41
CA SER A 247 3.78 -12.33 -11.31
C SER A 247 3.19 -12.44 -9.90
N SER A 248 3.97 -12.13 -8.86
CA SER A 248 3.52 -12.12 -7.47
C SER A 248 2.57 -10.95 -7.21
N ILE A 249 2.93 -9.74 -7.67
CA ILE A 249 2.04 -8.57 -7.66
C ILE A 249 0.76 -8.86 -8.47
N ASN A 250 0.88 -9.28 -9.73
CA ASN A 250 -0.27 -9.55 -10.60
C ASN A 250 -1.25 -10.59 -10.03
N ALA A 251 -0.76 -11.61 -9.31
CA ALA A 251 -1.62 -12.60 -8.67
C ALA A 251 -2.46 -12.04 -7.50
N ILE A 252 -1.97 -10.98 -6.85
CA ILE A 252 -2.77 -10.18 -5.90
C ILE A 252 -3.74 -9.31 -6.71
N LEU A 253 -3.27 -8.65 -7.79
CA LEU A 253 -4.10 -7.79 -8.64
C LEU A 253 -5.37 -8.51 -9.14
N ASP A 254 -5.25 -9.77 -9.54
CA ASP A 254 -6.35 -10.61 -10.04
C ASP A 254 -7.47 -10.84 -9.00
N LYS A 255 -7.23 -10.57 -7.71
CA LYS A 255 -8.23 -10.67 -6.64
C LYS A 255 -9.12 -9.42 -6.49
N ASN A 256 -9.00 -8.43 -7.38
CA ASN A 256 -9.53 -7.07 -7.17
C ASN A 256 -8.96 -6.42 -5.90
N ILE A 257 -7.68 -6.71 -5.65
CA ILE A 257 -6.88 -6.18 -4.57
C ILE A 257 -5.57 -5.78 -5.23
N GLN A 258 -5.36 -4.50 -5.37
CA GLN A 258 -4.40 -3.90 -6.31
C GLN A 258 -3.59 -2.84 -5.49
N THR A 259 -2.69 -1.90 -5.88
CA THR A 259 -2.18 -0.80 -4.96
C THR A 259 -1.45 0.40 -5.61
N LYS A 260 -1.33 1.57 -4.93
CA LYS A 260 -0.28 2.58 -5.24
C LYS A 260 1.15 2.04 -5.06
N GLU A 261 1.45 1.33 -3.97
CA GLU A 261 2.75 0.70 -3.72
C GLU A 261 3.04 -0.48 -4.69
N MET A 262 2.07 -1.37 -4.96
CA MET A 262 2.13 -2.36 -6.04
C MET A 262 2.24 -1.76 -7.45
N PHE A 263 1.54 -0.67 -7.79
CA PHE A 263 1.73 0.02 -9.07
C PHE A 263 3.17 0.50 -9.19
N ASN A 264 3.67 1.16 -8.15
CA ASN A 264 5.04 1.66 -8.06
C ASN A 264 6.06 0.53 -8.20
N ASN A 265 5.88 -0.58 -7.47
CA ASN A 265 6.76 -1.73 -7.49
C ASN A 265 6.70 -2.50 -8.84
N LEU A 266 5.53 -2.60 -9.47
CA LEU A 266 5.38 -3.19 -10.80
C LEU A 266 6.02 -2.29 -11.88
N ALA A 267 5.90 -0.97 -11.74
CA ALA A 267 6.59 -0.02 -12.61
C ALA A 267 8.11 -0.07 -12.45
N ILE A 268 8.61 -0.26 -11.22
CA ILE A 268 10.03 -0.54 -10.97
C ILE A 268 10.47 -1.81 -11.69
N ALA A 269 9.67 -2.88 -11.62
CA ALA A 269 9.96 -4.12 -12.34
C ALA A 269 10.08 -3.88 -13.86
N ASP A 270 9.20 -3.06 -14.44
CA ASP A 270 9.27 -2.68 -15.86
C ASP A 270 10.46 -1.78 -16.19
N ILE A 271 10.80 -0.80 -15.34
CA ILE A 271 11.99 0.06 -15.47
C ILE A 271 13.27 -0.81 -15.44
N MET A 272 13.35 -1.75 -14.50
CA MET A 272 14.49 -2.66 -14.34
C MET A 272 14.60 -3.64 -15.51
N GLN A 273 13.49 -4.19 -16.01
CA GLN A 273 13.50 -4.99 -17.24
C GLN A 273 13.96 -4.14 -18.44
N ALA A 274 13.48 -2.90 -18.55
CA ALA A 274 13.85 -1.99 -19.64
C ALA A 274 15.35 -1.65 -19.61
N LEU A 275 15.97 -1.50 -18.44
CA LEU A 275 17.42 -1.32 -18.31
C LEU A 275 18.21 -2.51 -18.90
N VAL A 276 17.74 -3.74 -18.71
CA VAL A 276 18.35 -4.93 -19.35
C VAL A 276 18.15 -4.88 -20.87
N TYR A 277 16.95 -4.56 -21.36
CA TYR A 277 16.68 -4.47 -22.80
C TYR A 277 17.34 -3.27 -23.51
N LEU A 278 17.74 -2.23 -22.78
CA LEU A 278 18.50 -1.09 -23.34
C LEU A 278 19.95 -1.46 -23.69
N ASP A 279 20.47 -2.60 -23.19
CA ASP A 279 21.80 -3.15 -23.49
C ASP A 279 22.91 -2.10 -23.42
N ASN A 280 22.96 -1.39 -22.29
CA ASN A 280 23.88 -0.28 -22.07
C ASN A 280 24.51 -0.35 -20.68
N ASP A 281 25.79 -0.76 -20.62
CA ASP A 281 26.52 -0.96 -19.36
C ASP A 281 26.51 0.27 -18.46
N THR A 282 26.66 1.48 -19.00
CA THR A 282 26.65 2.71 -18.19
C THR A 282 25.28 2.92 -17.53
N LEU A 283 24.18 2.78 -18.28
CA LEU A 283 22.82 2.91 -17.73
C LEU A 283 22.49 1.80 -16.72
N LEU A 284 22.97 0.57 -16.96
CA LEU A 284 22.73 -0.57 -16.07
C LEU A 284 23.46 -0.44 -14.73
N ASN A 285 24.67 0.13 -14.73
CA ASN A 285 25.48 0.27 -13.51
C ASN A 285 25.16 1.52 -12.67
N LEU A 286 24.57 2.56 -13.27
CA LEU A 286 24.10 3.74 -12.52
C LEU A 286 23.18 3.31 -11.35
N GLN A 287 23.47 3.84 -10.17
CA GLN A 287 22.66 3.67 -8.97
C GLN A 287 21.45 4.61 -9.05
N TRP A 288 20.46 4.23 -9.85
CA TRP A 288 19.18 4.93 -9.93
C TRP A 288 18.51 4.97 -8.55
N PRO A 289 18.04 6.14 -8.07
CA PRO A 289 17.36 6.26 -6.79
C PRO A 289 15.90 5.76 -6.88
N LEU A 290 15.72 4.53 -7.36
CA LEU A 290 14.43 3.85 -7.42
C LEU A 290 13.94 3.59 -5.98
N ILE A 291 12.70 3.98 -5.69
CA ILE A 291 12.10 3.84 -4.36
C ILE A 291 11.14 2.66 -4.38
N ILE A 292 11.58 1.52 -3.84
CA ILE A 292 10.80 0.29 -3.69
C ILE A 292 9.99 0.40 -2.40
N GLU A 293 8.72 -0.03 -2.45
CA GLU A 293 7.78 0.20 -1.36
C GLU A 293 7.42 -1.09 -0.63
N THR A 294 7.56 -1.08 0.69
CA THR A 294 7.48 -2.27 1.55
C THR A 294 6.27 -2.27 2.48
N GLU A 295 5.74 -1.09 2.79
CA GLU A 295 4.46 -0.91 3.45
C GLU A 295 3.41 -0.81 2.33
N SER A 296 2.29 -1.54 2.41
CA SER A 296 1.32 -1.61 1.29
C SER A 296 -0.03 -2.07 1.81
N VAL A 297 -1.10 -1.38 1.40
CA VAL A 297 -2.46 -1.69 1.90
C VAL A 297 -3.55 -1.75 0.82
N LEU A 298 -3.21 -1.55 -0.45
CA LEU A 298 -3.94 -1.99 -1.68
C LEU A 298 -4.75 -0.78 -2.35
N TYR A 299 -5.52 -0.54 -3.46
CA TYR A 299 -6.01 -1.04 -4.80
C TYR A 299 -5.34 -0.32 -6.04
N SER A 300 -5.50 -0.76 -7.31
CA SER A 300 -4.79 -0.34 -8.57
C SER A 300 -5.38 -0.83 -9.95
N MET A 301 -4.58 -1.52 -10.81
CA MET A 301 -4.86 -2.03 -12.19
C MET A 301 -3.69 -2.92 -12.70
N GLY A 302 -3.88 -3.83 -13.70
CA GLY A 302 -2.89 -4.87 -14.14
C GLY A 302 -2.49 -4.93 -15.65
N GLY A 303 -1.69 -5.94 -16.07
CA GLY A 303 -0.78 -5.88 -17.24
C GLY A 303 -1.01 -6.75 -18.52
N THR A 304 -0.19 -6.47 -19.55
CA THR A 304 -0.38 -6.90 -20.96
C THR A 304 0.46 -8.12 -21.38
N ARG A 305 -0.09 -9.01 -22.22
CA ARG A 305 0.65 -10.12 -22.86
C ARG A 305 1.55 -9.62 -23.99
N GLY A 306 2.87 -9.68 -23.78
CA GLY A 306 3.86 -9.34 -24.81
C GLY A 306 3.89 -10.32 -25.98
N ASN A 307 3.84 -9.78 -27.20
CA ASN A 307 3.98 -10.52 -28.46
C ASN A 307 5.46 -10.65 -28.84
N SER A 308 5.94 -11.86 -29.18
CA SER A 308 7.36 -12.10 -29.45
C SER A 308 7.76 -11.68 -30.87
N GLY A 309 8.55 -10.60 -30.98
CA GLY A 309 9.11 -10.13 -32.26
C GLY A 309 9.64 -8.69 -32.32
N SER A 310 9.67 -7.95 -31.20
CA SER A 310 10.18 -6.57 -31.14
C SER A 310 11.70 -6.49 -31.05
N ASP A 311 12.28 -5.45 -31.66
CA ASP A 311 13.62 -4.91 -31.31
C ASP A 311 13.72 -4.70 -29.79
N ASN A 312 14.88 -5.04 -29.19
CA ASN A 312 15.19 -4.78 -27.78
C ASN A 312 14.89 -3.32 -27.37
N THR A 313 15.19 -2.36 -28.26
CA THR A 313 14.92 -0.93 -28.06
C THR A 313 13.42 -0.64 -27.98
N GLU A 314 12.59 -1.28 -28.81
CA GLU A 314 11.13 -1.13 -28.75
C GLU A 314 10.55 -1.85 -27.53
N LYS A 315 11.11 -2.99 -27.11
CA LYS A 315 10.71 -3.67 -25.88
C LYS A 315 10.98 -2.81 -24.65
N ALA A 316 12.16 -2.18 -24.57
CA ALA A 316 12.47 -1.23 -23.52
C ALA A 316 11.50 -0.03 -23.51
N LYS A 317 11.13 0.52 -24.68
CA LYS A 317 10.12 1.59 -24.76
C LYS A 317 8.73 1.13 -24.33
N GLU A 318 8.30 -0.07 -24.70
CA GLU A 318 7.01 -0.64 -24.27
C GLU A 318 6.95 -0.70 -22.74
N LEU A 319 7.95 -1.31 -22.11
CA LEU A 319 8.09 -1.44 -20.67
C LEU A 319 8.11 -0.06 -19.98
N LEU A 320 8.90 0.90 -20.47
CA LEU A 320 8.97 2.24 -19.88
C LEU A 320 7.65 3.02 -20.01
N ASN A 321 6.89 2.88 -21.11
CA ASN A 321 5.57 3.52 -21.21
C ASN A 321 4.51 2.80 -20.36
N ASN A 322 4.63 1.48 -20.15
CA ASN A 322 3.80 0.76 -19.18
C ASN A 322 4.10 1.24 -17.75
N ALA A 323 5.38 1.35 -17.38
CA ALA A 323 5.81 1.92 -16.11
C ALA A 323 5.24 3.33 -15.87
N LEU A 324 5.27 4.23 -16.87
CA LEU A 324 4.62 5.54 -16.76
C LEU A 324 3.13 5.43 -16.45
N THR A 325 2.41 4.52 -17.13
CA THR A 325 0.97 4.30 -16.92
C THR A 325 0.68 3.80 -15.51
N LEU A 326 1.47 2.84 -15.01
CA LEU A 326 1.36 2.32 -13.65
C LEU A 326 1.63 3.43 -12.62
N LEU A 327 2.64 4.27 -12.83
CA LEU A 327 3.01 5.36 -11.92
C LEU A 327 2.00 6.51 -11.94
N ASP A 328 1.44 6.85 -13.10
CA ASP A 328 0.34 7.81 -13.21
C ASP A 328 -0.88 7.35 -12.41
N ASN A 329 -1.19 6.05 -12.45
CA ASN A 329 -2.27 5.51 -11.64
C ASN A 329 -1.91 5.45 -10.13
N ALA A 330 -0.64 5.25 -9.74
CA ALA A 330 -0.21 5.37 -8.34
C ALA A 330 -0.40 6.80 -7.81
N ILE A 331 -0.02 7.80 -8.60
CA ILE A 331 -0.23 9.23 -8.33
C ILE A 331 -1.72 9.58 -8.28
N TYR A 332 -2.56 8.94 -9.09
CA TYR A 332 -4.01 9.14 -9.05
C TYR A 332 -4.65 8.67 -7.72
N LEU A 333 -4.19 7.54 -7.19
CA LEU A 333 -4.68 7.01 -5.90
C LEU A 333 -4.29 7.91 -4.73
N ASP A 334 -3.07 8.45 -4.75
CA ASP A 334 -2.55 9.39 -3.78
C ASP A 334 -1.59 10.38 -4.46
N ASN A 335 -2.06 11.61 -4.66
CA ASN A 335 -1.28 12.64 -5.34
C ASN A 335 -0.15 13.22 -4.46
N THR A 336 -0.06 12.84 -3.18
CA THR A 336 1.06 13.16 -2.29
C THR A 336 2.14 12.09 -2.29
N PHE A 337 1.94 10.98 -3.02
CA PHE A 337 2.82 9.82 -3.03
C PHE A 337 4.09 10.04 -3.86
N TYR A 338 5.03 10.79 -3.28
CA TYR A 338 6.32 11.15 -3.88
C TYR A 338 7.14 9.99 -4.51
N PRO A 339 7.10 8.73 -4.02
CA PRO A 339 7.86 7.63 -4.64
C PRO A 339 7.49 7.39 -6.10
N ALA A 340 6.21 7.48 -6.44
CA ALA A 340 5.74 7.29 -7.81
C ALA A 340 6.23 8.41 -8.75
N TYR A 341 6.26 9.65 -8.29
CA TYR A 341 6.84 10.77 -9.05
C TYR A 341 8.34 10.58 -9.30
N ILE A 342 9.09 10.15 -8.28
CA ILE A 342 10.54 9.89 -8.38
C ILE A 342 10.83 8.79 -9.40
N ASN A 343 10.12 7.66 -9.32
CA ASN A 343 10.25 6.56 -10.27
C ASN A 343 9.77 6.96 -11.69
N LYS A 344 8.77 7.84 -11.79
CA LYS A 344 8.28 8.41 -13.07
C LYS A 344 9.34 9.30 -13.72
N CYS A 345 10.04 10.12 -12.95
CA CYS A 345 11.19 10.87 -13.43
C CYS A 345 12.27 9.95 -14.02
N ILE A 346 12.61 8.85 -13.35
CA ILE A 346 13.61 7.88 -13.85
C ILE A 346 13.14 7.24 -15.18
N ALA A 347 11.89 6.80 -15.28
CA ALA A 347 11.34 6.28 -16.54
C ALA A 347 11.37 7.32 -17.68
N LEU A 348 11.08 8.59 -17.38
CA LEU A 348 11.18 9.70 -18.34
C LEU A 348 12.62 9.98 -18.78
N LEU A 349 13.61 9.87 -17.88
CA LEU A 349 15.03 10.00 -18.22
C LEU A 349 15.49 8.90 -19.18
N LEU A 350 15.10 7.64 -18.94
CA LEU A 350 15.42 6.50 -19.80
C LEU A 350 14.75 6.62 -21.18
N LEU A 351 13.53 7.17 -21.24
CA LEU A 351 12.87 7.57 -22.50
C LEU A 351 13.44 8.84 -23.14
N LYS A 352 14.48 9.46 -22.55
CA LYS A 352 15.10 10.73 -22.99
C LYS A 352 14.14 11.93 -23.01
N LYS A 353 13.03 11.85 -22.27
CA LYS A 353 12.00 12.90 -22.08
C LYS A 353 12.42 13.88 -20.97
N TYR A 354 13.61 14.47 -21.10
CA TYR A 354 14.24 15.27 -20.03
C TYR A 354 13.42 16.48 -19.56
N GLY A 355 12.64 17.10 -20.45
CA GLY A 355 11.75 18.22 -20.09
C GLY A 355 10.65 17.76 -19.15
N SER A 356 9.90 16.72 -19.55
CA SER A 356 8.85 16.11 -18.72
C SER A 356 9.36 15.60 -17.38
N CYS A 357 10.61 15.12 -17.32
CA CYS A 357 11.24 14.77 -16.03
C CYS A 357 11.42 16.00 -15.13
N THR A 358 11.79 17.15 -15.70
CA THR A 358 11.90 18.42 -14.95
C THR A 358 10.53 18.88 -14.46
N ASP A 359 9.50 18.83 -15.31
CA ASP A 359 8.12 19.19 -14.95
C ASP A 359 7.62 18.35 -13.75
N VAL A 360 7.87 17.04 -13.76
CA VAL A 360 7.50 16.10 -12.68
C VAL A 360 8.37 16.29 -11.41
N LEU A 361 9.64 16.69 -11.55
CA LEU A 361 10.49 17.05 -10.41
C LEU A 361 10.00 18.31 -9.70
N ASP A 362 9.57 19.32 -10.45
CA ASP A 362 9.04 20.57 -9.88
C ASP A 362 7.68 20.33 -9.19
N GLU A 363 6.86 19.41 -9.71
CA GLU A 363 5.60 18.97 -9.07
C GLU A 363 5.83 18.22 -7.75
N VAL A 364 6.83 17.32 -7.68
CA VAL A 364 7.10 16.54 -6.46
C VAL A 364 7.93 17.29 -5.41
N GLN A 365 8.69 18.33 -5.79
CA GLN A 365 9.54 19.09 -4.87
C GLN A 365 8.86 19.50 -3.53
N PRO A 366 7.62 20.03 -3.49
CA PRO A 366 6.94 20.36 -2.23
C PRO A 366 6.48 19.12 -1.42
N LEU A 367 6.40 17.95 -2.03
CA LEU A 367 5.98 16.68 -1.42
C LEU A 367 7.14 15.89 -0.78
N LEU A 368 8.39 16.21 -1.14
CA LEU A 368 9.57 15.47 -0.68
C LEU A 368 9.77 15.60 0.85
N PRO A 369 9.89 14.48 1.59
CA PRO A 369 10.30 14.47 2.99
C PRO A 369 11.62 15.23 3.22
N ALA A 370 11.77 15.82 4.41
CA ALA A 370 12.93 16.65 4.73
C ALA A 370 14.28 15.90 4.58
N ASP A 371 14.30 14.60 4.87
CA ASP A 371 15.44 13.68 4.74
C ASP A 371 15.52 13.00 3.35
N ARG A 372 14.75 13.47 2.36
CA ARG A 372 14.73 12.99 0.97
C ARG A 372 14.82 14.11 -0.07
N LYS A 373 15.01 15.37 0.35
CA LYS A 373 15.11 16.52 -0.57
C LYS A 373 16.26 16.41 -1.58
N PHE A 374 17.35 15.69 -1.23
CA PHE A 374 18.46 15.41 -2.14
C PHE A 374 18.04 14.74 -3.46
N LEU A 375 16.88 14.07 -3.50
CA LEU A 375 16.41 13.38 -4.70
C LEU A 375 16.17 14.33 -5.87
N TYR A 376 15.76 15.57 -5.61
CA TYR A 376 15.59 16.60 -6.64
C TYR A 376 16.94 16.91 -7.32
N ASP A 377 17.98 17.13 -6.51
CA ASP A 377 19.33 17.42 -6.96
C ASP A 377 19.96 16.21 -7.66
N GLU A 378 19.76 14.99 -7.13
CA GLU A 378 20.32 13.76 -7.68
C GLU A 378 19.75 13.42 -9.06
N ILE A 379 18.43 13.49 -9.23
CA ILE A 379 17.78 13.21 -10.51
C ILE A 379 18.07 14.33 -11.52
N SER A 380 18.19 15.58 -11.07
CA SER A 380 18.68 16.69 -11.91
C SER A 380 20.11 16.43 -12.39
N GLY A 381 21.00 15.97 -11.50
CA GLY A 381 22.36 15.56 -11.81
C GLY A 381 22.43 14.43 -12.83
N LEU A 382 21.66 13.35 -12.64
CA LEU A 382 21.51 12.25 -13.60
C LEU A 382 20.98 12.74 -14.96
N SER A 383 19.98 13.63 -14.96
CA SER A 383 19.47 14.27 -16.18
C SER A 383 20.57 15.04 -16.92
N TYR A 384 21.40 15.80 -16.22
CA TYR A 384 22.54 16.50 -16.80
C TYR A 384 23.63 15.54 -17.34
N LEU A 385 23.94 14.45 -16.64
CA LEU A 385 24.87 13.40 -17.14
C LEU A 385 24.38 12.81 -18.47
N LEU A 386 23.11 12.39 -18.54
CA LEU A 386 22.52 11.83 -19.76
C LEU A 386 22.48 12.83 -20.93
N LYS A 387 22.50 14.14 -20.64
CA LYS A 387 22.56 15.23 -21.63
C LYS A 387 23.99 15.69 -21.95
N GLY A 388 25.01 15.04 -21.38
CA GLY A 388 26.43 15.40 -21.55
C GLY A 388 26.83 16.73 -20.90
N LYS A 389 26.03 17.27 -19.97
CA LYS A 389 26.27 18.55 -19.29
C LYS A 389 27.05 18.36 -17.99
N ILE A 390 28.30 17.94 -18.13
CA ILE A 390 29.09 17.36 -17.04
C ILE A 390 29.31 18.31 -15.85
N ASP A 391 29.51 19.60 -16.09
CA ASP A 391 29.75 20.54 -14.98
C ASP A 391 28.47 20.77 -14.16
N LEU A 392 27.32 20.97 -14.81
CA LEU A 392 26.01 21.05 -14.12
C LEU A 392 25.66 19.75 -13.39
N ALA A 393 26.07 18.60 -13.95
CA ALA A 393 25.88 17.31 -13.30
C ALA A 393 26.72 17.18 -12.02
N LYS A 394 28.00 17.61 -12.06
CA LYS A 394 28.87 17.63 -10.88
C LYS A 394 28.29 18.52 -9.80
N ASP A 395 27.88 19.74 -10.14
CA ASP A 395 27.32 20.68 -9.17
C ASP A 395 26.08 20.09 -8.48
N ALA A 396 25.12 19.59 -9.26
CA ALA A 396 23.90 18.98 -8.73
C ALA A 396 24.15 17.70 -7.90
N LEU A 397 25.06 16.81 -8.34
CA LEU A 397 25.38 15.59 -7.58
C LEU A 397 26.18 15.88 -6.30
N ASN A 398 27.05 16.91 -6.31
CA ASN A 398 27.73 17.38 -5.10
C ASN A 398 26.74 17.99 -4.10
N ASP A 399 25.72 18.71 -4.56
CA ASP A 399 24.67 19.26 -3.68
C ASP A 399 23.75 18.16 -3.15
N ALA A 400 23.40 17.16 -3.98
CA ALA A 400 22.69 15.96 -3.54
C ALA A 400 23.44 15.21 -2.43
N GLU A 401 24.75 15.00 -2.55
CA GLU A 401 25.58 14.38 -1.52
C GLU A 401 25.55 15.18 -0.21
N LYS A 402 25.78 16.50 -0.25
CA LYS A 402 25.69 17.38 0.93
C LYS A 402 24.32 17.31 1.62
N ASN A 403 23.27 17.12 0.82
CA ASN A 403 21.88 16.99 1.26
C ASN A 403 21.50 15.56 1.69
N GLY A 404 22.44 14.61 1.67
CA GLY A 404 22.28 13.26 2.23
C GLY A 404 22.19 12.11 1.22
N SER A 405 22.34 12.36 -0.08
CA SER A 405 22.40 11.28 -1.07
C SER A 405 23.63 10.40 -0.83
N LYS A 406 23.40 9.10 -0.64
CA LYS A 406 24.45 8.08 -0.53
C LYS A 406 24.89 7.51 -1.90
N THR A 407 24.28 7.94 -3.00
CA THR A 407 24.46 7.39 -4.35
C THR A 407 24.99 8.40 -5.38
N ALA A 408 24.88 9.71 -5.13
CA ALA A 408 25.26 10.76 -6.07
C ALA A 408 26.73 10.70 -6.53
N GLN A 409 27.70 10.50 -5.62
CA GLN A 409 29.12 10.37 -6.00
C GLN A 409 29.45 9.06 -6.72
N ILE A 410 28.73 7.97 -6.40
CA ILE A 410 28.87 6.69 -7.11
C ILE A 410 28.44 6.89 -8.57
N ASN A 411 27.30 7.57 -8.79
CA ASN A 411 26.80 7.91 -10.12
C ASN A 411 27.77 8.81 -10.91
N LEU A 412 28.40 9.79 -10.25
CA LEU A 412 29.42 10.64 -10.89
C LEU A 412 30.68 9.83 -11.28
N HIS A 413 31.13 8.90 -10.43
CA HIS A 413 32.29 8.05 -10.71
C HIS A 413 32.04 7.09 -11.89
N ILE A 414 30.90 6.37 -11.87
CA ILE A 414 30.50 5.41 -12.92
C ILE A 414 30.43 6.09 -14.30
N TYR A 415 29.95 7.34 -14.36
CA TYR A 415 29.92 8.10 -15.60
C TYR A 415 31.31 8.60 -16.02
N ALA A 416 32.14 9.03 -15.07
CA ALA A 416 33.45 9.61 -15.35
C ALA A 416 34.48 8.58 -15.85
N ASP A 417 34.39 7.34 -15.36
CA ASP A 417 35.20 6.22 -15.85
C ASP A 417 34.37 4.92 -15.95
N PRO A 418 33.64 4.72 -17.07
CA PRO A 418 32.91 3.48 -17.33
C PRO A 418 33.81 2.24 -17.44
N SER A 419 35.13 2.40 -17.57
CA SER A 419 36.09 1.27 -17.59
C SER A 419 36.56 0.87 -16.19
N GLN A 420 36.45 1.78 -15.22
CA GLN A 420 36.48 1.49 -13.78
C GLN A 420 35.10 1.15 -13.21
N ILE A 421 34.17 0.69 -14.04
CA ILE A 421 33.14 -0.27 -13.61
C ILE A 421 33.85 -1.58 -13.27
N ILE A 422 34.61 -1.55 -12.18
CA ILE A 422 34.97 -2.72 -11.39
C ILE A 422 33.71 -3.08 -10.59
N SER A 423 32.66 -3.45 -11.32
CA SER A 423 32.16 -4.78 -11.05
C SER A 423 33.39 -5.70 -11.20
N PRO A 424 33.91 -6.31 -10.11
CA PRO A 424 34.56 -7.59 -10.32
C PRO A 424 33.52 -8.52 -10.96
N SER A 425 33.88 -9.77 -11.18
CA SER A 425 32.86 -10.79 -11.04
C SER A 425 32.32 -10.74 -9.60
N LEU A 426 31.22 -10.00 -9.37
CA LEU A 426 30.53 -9.97 -8.08
C LEU A 426 29.83 -11.31 -7.95
N ILE A 427 30.59 -12.31 -7.51
CA ILE A 427 30.10 -13.66 -7.34
C ILE A 427 29.14 -13.62 -6.15
N ILE A 428 27.85 -13.53 -6.45
CA ILE A 428 26.76 -13.55 -5.47
C ILE A 428 26.92 -14.81 -4.61
N GLY A 429 26.90 -14.65 -3.29
CA GLY A 429 27.13 -15.75 -2.36
C GLY A 429 28.56 -16.29 -2.32
N SER A 430 29.57 -15.57 -2.83
CA SER A 430 30.99 -15.97 -2.73
C SER A 430 31.47 -16.13 -1.28
N ASP A 431 30.89 -15.38 -0.34
CA ASP A 431 31.16 -15.51 1.09
C ASP A 431 30.30 -16.61 1.69
N THR A 432 30.71 -17.84 1.40
CA THR A 432 30.12 -19.07 1.94
C THR A 432 30.37 -19.23 3.45
N SER A 433 31.10 -18.31 4.11
CA SER A 433 31.32 -18.34 5.56
C SER A 433 30.13 -17.82 6.38
N THR A 434 29.12 -17.25 5.71
CA THR A 434 27.96 -16.65 6.38
C THR A 434 27.06 -17.72 7.00
N THR A 435 26.73 -17.54 8.28
CA THR A 435 25.94 -18.46 9.10
C THR A 435 24.75 -17.76 9.80
N ILE A 436 23.73 -18.55 10.14
CA ILE A 436 22.61 -18.23 11.03
C ILE A 436 22.66 -19.28 12.15
N ASP A 437 22.65 -18.84 13.42
CA ASP A 437 22.79 -19.71 14.61
C ASP A 437 23.96 -20.72 14.58
N GLY A 438 25.01 -20.41 13.81
CA GLY A 438 26.19 -21.25 13.63
C GLY A 438 26.13 -22.23 12.45
N GLU A 439 25.00 -22.36 11.77
CA GLU A 439 24.85 -23.16 10.55
C GLU A 439 24.98 -22.29 9.28
N TYR A 440 25.62 -22.82 8.23
CA TYR A 440 25.74 -22.11 6.95
C TYR A 440 24.37 -21.83 6.32
N ILE A 441 24.16 -20.64 5.75
CA ILE A 441 22.85 -20.19 5.19
C ILE A 441 22.16 -21.28 4.36
N GLY A 442 22.87 -21.87 3.39
CA GLY A 442 22.30 -22.89 2.51
C GLY A 442 21.87 -24.16 3.26
N THR A 443 22.63 -24.59 4.28
CA THR A 443 22.28 -25.73 5.13
C THR A 443 21.09 -25.43 6.03
N TYR A 444 21.10 -24.27 6.70
CA TYR A 444 19.99 -23.80 7.53
C TYR A 444 18.69 -23.72 6.70
N MET A 445 18.74 -23.07 5.53
CA MET A 445 17.60 -22.99 4.61
C MET A 445 17.15 -24.34 4.04
N ASP A 446 18.04 -25.33 3.86
CA ASP A 446 17.66 -26.69 3.44
C ASP A 446 17.10 -27.54 4.60
N GLY A 447 17.47 -27.23 5.85
CA GLY A 447 16.87 -27.81 7.06
C GLY A 447 15.47 -27.27 7.37
N HIS A 448 15.26 -25.97 7.17
CA HIS A 448 13.97 -25.31 7.33
C HIS A 448 13.14 -25.37 6.04
N GLY A 449 12.42 -26.47 5.83
CA GLY A 449 11.45 -26.58 4.74
C GLY A 449 10.12 -25.90 5.07
N ALA A 450 9.75 -24.86 4.32
CA ALA A 450 8.48 -24.14 4.50
C ALA A 450 7.26 -25.09 4.43
N SER A 451 6.30 -24.89 5.35
CA SER A 451 5.05 -25.66 5.43
C SER A 451 4.29 -25.67 4.10
N ARG A 452 3.84 -26.87 3.68
CA ARG A 452 2.99 -27.03 2.49
C ARG A 452 1.58 -26.46 2.66
N PHE A 453 1.18 -26.12 3.89
CA PHE A 453 -0.13 -25.55 4.21
C PHE A 453 -0.15 -24.03 4.00
N ASN A 454 0.98 -23.37 4.19
CA ASN A 454 1.16 -21.93 4.02
C ASN A 454 1.67 -21.66 2.61
N ARG A 455 0.73 -21.57 1.65
CA ARG A 455 1.01 -21.58 0.23
C ARG A 455 0.21 -20.51 -0.50
N PHE A 456 0.86 -19.82 -1.44
CA PHE A 456 0.22 -18.96 -2.43
C PHE A 456 0.67 -19.37 -3.84
N ASP A 457 -0.28 -19.63 -4.74
CA ASP A 457 0.00 -19.99 -6.13
C ASP A 457 -0.14 -18.77 -7.03
N LEU A 458 0.90 -18.46 -7.82
CA LEU A 458 0.85 -17.32 -8.73
C LEU A 458 -0.08 -17.60 -9.92
N SER A 459 -0.75 -16.56 -10.42
CA SER A 459 -1.59 -16.62 -11.62
C SER A 459 -0.86 -17.20 -12.83
N ALA A 460 -1.60 -17.92 -13.68
CA ALA A 460 -1.08 -18.83 -14.73
C ALA A 460 -0.08 -19.92 -14.24
N GLY A 461 0.23 -19.95 -12.94
CA GLY A 461 1.23 -20.79 -12.32
C GLY A 461 2.63 -20.51 -12.86
N TYR A 462 3.15 -19.29 -12.72
CA TYR A 462 4.58 -19.04 -12.95
C TYR A 462 5.45 -19.65 -11.84
N ALA A 463 4.99 -19.54 -10.60
CA ALA A 463 5.64 -20.11 -9.42
C ALA A 463 4.61 -20.46 -8.34
N THR A 464 5.06 -21.15 -7.31
CA THR A 464 4.38 -21.27 -6.01
C THR A 464 5.26 -20.65 -4.94
N ILE A 465 4.67 -19.81 -4.09
CA ILE A 465 5.30 -19.28 -2.89
C ILE A 465 4.85 -20.14 -1.71
N PHE A 466 5.80 -20.62 -0.92
CA PHE A 466 5.55 -21.15 0.43
C PHE A 466 6.14 -20.18 1.45
N TYR A 467 5.52 -20.08 2.63
CA TYR A 467 6.02 -19.22 3.71
C TYR A 467 5.88 -19.89 5.07
N ASP A 468 6.70 -19.52 6.04
CA ASP A 468 6.58 -20.05 7.40
C ASP A 468 7.16 -19.08 8.43
N THR A 469 6.63 -19.13 9.66
CA THR A 469 7.21 -18.41 10.79
C THR A 469 8.30 -19.26 11.43
N ILE A 470 9.48 -18.68 11.61
CA ILE A 470 10.64 -19.30 12.26
C ILE A 470 11.04 -18.49 13.50
N PRO A 471 11.82 -19.04 14.44
CA PRO A 471 12.44 -18.23 15.50
C PRO A 471 13.19 -17.03 14.88
N GLY A 472 12.90 -15.82 15.34
CA GLY A 472 13.48 -14.57 14.82
C GLY A 472 12.74 -13.88 13.66
N GLY A 473 11.86 -14.56 12.92
CA GLY A 473 11.13 -13.95 11.79
C GLY A 473 10.44 -14.92 10.83
N MET A 474 10.62 -14.73 9.53
CA MET A 474 9.88 -15.45 8.47
C MET A 474 10.80 -16.08 7.43
N LEU A 475 10.42 -17.25 6.94
CA LEU A 475 10.96 -17.92 5.77
C LEU A 475 9.99 -17.78 4.59
N TYR A 476 10.52 -17.51 3.40
CA TYR A 476 9.84 -17.55 2.11
C TYR A 476 10.58 -18.53 1.18
N ASP A 477 9.87 -19.42 0.48
CA ASP A 477 10.41 -20.38 -0.48
C ASP A 477 9.61 -20.24 -1.80
N ILE A 478 10.17 -19.45 -2.72
CA ILE A 478 9.61 -19.17 -4.04
C ILE A 478 10.12 -20.24 -5.00
N ARG A 479 9.21 -21.02 -5.59
CA ARG A 479 9.52 -22.13 -6.50
C ARG A 479 8.94 -21.86 -7.89
N PRO A 480 9.78 -21.38 -8.84
CA PRO A 480 9.40 -21.28 -10.25
C PRO A 480 8.96 -22.63 -10.81
N LYS A 481 8.07 -22.64 -11.81
CA LYS A 481 7.76 -23.87 -12.53
C LYS A 481 8.97 -24.34 -13.38
N PRO A 482 9.14 -25.66 -13.58
CA PRO A 482 10.22 -26.19 -14.40
C PRO A 482 10.22 -25.61 -15.82
N GLY A 483 11.40 -25.19 -16.30
CA GLY A 483 11.61 -24.72 -17.68
C GLY A 483 11.27 -23.26 -17.96
N GLY A 484 10.89 -22.46 -16.94
CA GLY A 484 10.60 -21.03 -17.09
C GLY A 484 11.50 -20.09 -16.28
N SER A 485 12.60 -20.61 -15.71
CA SER A 485 13.50 -19.88 -14.80
C SER A 485 14.86 -20.59 -14.75
N PRO A 486 16.00 -19.87 -14.66
CA PRO A 486 17.31 -20.47 -14.39
C PRO A 486 17.40 -20.99 -12.94
N PHE A 487 16.57 -20.44 -12.03
CA PHE A 487 16.45 -20.90 -10.65
C PHE A 487 15.40 -22.00 -10.50
N ARG A 488 15.75 -23.04 -9.76
CA ARG A 488 14.85 -24.07 -9.20
C ARG A 488 14.10 -23.53 -7.98
N TYR A 489 14.73 -22.71 -7.14
CA TYR A 489 14.09 -21.98 -6.05
C TYR A 489 14.87 -20.73 -5.63
N ILE A 490 14.15 -19.79 -5.03
CA ILE A 490 14.71 -18.66 -4.30
C ILE A 490 14.12 -18.73 -2.88
N ARG A 491 14.97 -18.96 -1.89
CA ARG A 491 14.59 -18.87 -0.47
C ARG A 491 15.07 -17.57 0.13
N ILE A 492 14.28 -17.01 1.03
CA ILE A 492 14.56 -15.75 1.73
C ILE A 492 14.19 -15.95 3.19
N ILE A 493 15.08 -15.57 4.10
CA ILE A 493 14.83 -15.50 5.54
C ILE A 493 14.89 -14.03 5.93
N SER A 494 13.87 -13.57 6.65
CA SER A 494 13.86 -12.30 7.36
C SER A 494 14.09 -12.55 8.85
N MET A 495 14.96 -11.75 9.46
CA MET A 495 15.25 -11.76 10.90
C MET A 495 14.94 -10.36 11.44
N THR A 496 14.00 -10.29 12.38
CA THR A 496 13.40 -9.04 12.88
C THR A 496 13.61 -8.84 14.38
N ASP A 497 14.05 -9.88 15.09
CA ASP A 497 14.28 -9.83 16.54
C ASP A 497 15.71 -9.45 16.93
N LYS A 498 15.96 -9.40 18.24
CA LYS A 498 17.27 -9.04 18.83
C LYS A 498 18.08 -10.23 19.33
N GLN A 499 17.54 -11.44 19.23
CA GLN A 499 18.14 -12.68 19.74
C GLN A 499 18.90 -13.38 18.62
N THR A 500 18.34 -13.41 17.41
CA THR A 500 19.05 -13.85 16.21
C THR A 500 19.98 -12.73 15.72
N SER A 501 21.22 -13.09 15.38
CA SER A 501 22.22 -12.17 14.81
C SER A 501 22.81 -12.79 13.55
N THR A 502 23.27 -11.95 12.62
CA THR A 502 24.13 -12.43 11.53
C THR A 502 25.45 -13.00 12.08
N SER A 503 26.18 -13.77 11.27
CA SER A 503 27.51 -14.30 11.62
C SER A 503 28.55 -13.27 12.09
N LYS A 504 28.32 -11.96 11.86
CA LYS A 504 29.17 -10.86 12.33
C LYS A 504 28.55 -10.03 13.46
N GLY A 505 27.49 -10.52 14.10
CA GLY A 505 26.88 -9.92 15.28
C GLY A 505 25.95 -8.72 15.00
N ILE A 506 25.42 -8.59 13.78
CA ILE A 506 24.42 -7.56 13.45
C ILE A 506 23.01 -8.11 13.67
N HIS A 507 22.16 -7.35 14.35
CA HIS A 507 20.80 -7.72 14.74
C HIS A 507 19.87 -6.50 14.76
N ALA A 508 18.58 -6.70 15.01
CA ALA A 508 17.65 -5.57 15.15
C ALA A 508 18.09 -4.64 16.30
N GLY A 509 18.28 -3.36 15.99
CA GLY A 509 18.78 -2.33 16.90
C GLY A 509 20.27 -2.01 16.80
N SER A 510 21.09 -2.78 16.07
CA SER A 510 22.46 -2.39 15.74
C SER A 510 22.48 -1.06 14.95
N THR A 511 23.55 -0.30 15.06
CA THR A 511 23.72 0.99 14.37
C THR A 511 24.30 0.83 12.97
N GLU A 512 24.07 1.82 12.09
CA GLU A 512 24.72 1.91 10.78
C GLU A 512 26.27 1.86 10.88
N GLN A 513 26.85 2.41 11.95
CA GLN A 513 28.30 2.37 12.18
C GLN A 513 28.81 0.97 12.53
N GLU A 514 28.07 0.21 13.33
CA GLU A 514 28.40 -1.20 13.63
C GLU A 514 28.27 -2.07 12.39
N LEU A 515 27.23 -1.84 11.58
CA LEU A 515 27.02 -2.51 10.29
C LEU A 515 28.20 -2.26 9.32
N ILE A 516 28.57 -1.00 9.09
CA ILE A 516 29.69 -0.64 8.21
C ILE A 516 31.02 -1.18 8.75
N LYS A 517 31.20 -1.24 10.08
CA LYS A 517 32.38 -1.86 10.69
C LYS A 517 32.45 -3.38 10.48
N ALA A 518 31.31 -4.07 10.46
CA ALA A 518 31.24 -5.53 10.31
C ALA A 518 31.32 -5.99 8.84
N TYR A 519 30.64 -5.30 7.91
CA TYR A 519 30.53 -5.71 6.51
C TYR A 519 31.22 -4.78 5.51
N GLY A 520 31.73 -3.64 5.95
CA GLY A 520 32.23 -2.59 5.06
C GLY A 520 31.11 -1.74 4.48
N GLN A 521 31.46 -0.92 3.50
CA GLN A 521 30.44 -0.20 2.71
C GLN A 521 29.58 -1.20 1.94
N PRO A 522 28.25 -0.98 1.85
CA PRO A 522 27.38 -1.83 1.05
C PRO A 522 27.74 -1.71 -0.44
N TYR A 523 27.49 -2.77 -1.20
CA TYR A 523 27.61 -2.76 -2.66
C TYR A 523 26.68 -1.72 -3.30
N ALA A 524 25.47 -1.62 -2.75
CA ALA A 524 24.45 -0.70 -3.19
C ALA A 524 23.53 -0.30 -2.04
N ILE A 525 22.93 0.88 -2.17
CA ILE A 525 21.96 1.44 -1.22
C ILE A 525 20.66 1.69 -1.97
N ARG A 526 19.54 1.31 -1.36
CA ARG A 526 18.19 1.57 -1.88
C ARG A 526 17.38 2.34 -0.85
N TYR A 527 16.41 3.12 -1.32
CA TYR A 527 15.49 3.85 -0.47
C TYR A 527 14.11 3.18 -0.51
N GLU A 528 13.45 3.20 0.63
CA GLU A 528 12.08 2.74 0.88
C GLU A 528 11.39 3.88 1.66
N SER A 529 10.06 3.93 1.72
CA SER A 529 9.36 4.98 2.50
C SER A 529 9.74 4.94 3.99
N GLY A 530 10.51 5.95 4.42
CA GLY A 530 11.03 6.08 5.79
C GLY A 530 12.17 5.11 6.17
N THR A 531 12.64 4.24 5.28
CA THR A 531 13.75 3.30 5.52
C THR A 531 14.83 3.37 4.44
N THR A 532 15.91 2.61 4.63
CA THR A 532 17.05 2.51 3.72
C THR A 532 17.59 1.10 3.76
N LEU A 533 17.85 0.50 2.60
CA LEU A 533 18.29 -0.89 2.46
C LEU A 533 19.76 -0.95 2.02
N TYR A 534 20.57 -1.73 2.73
CA TYR A 534 22.00 -1.90 2.49
C TYR A 534 22.26 -3.29 1.91
N LEU A 535 22.83 -3.35 0.71
CA LEU A 535 22.98 -4.59 -0.05
C LEU A 535 24.41 -5.15 0.06
N TYR A 536 24.53 -6.42 0.48
CA TYR A 536 25.79 -7.16 0.66
C TYR A 536 25.74 -8.52 -0.10
N PRO A 537 25.76 -8.48 -1.45
CA PRO A 537 25.55 -9.67 -2.30
C PRO A 537 26.62 -10.75 -2.20
N ALA A 538 27.86 -10.41 -1.83
CA ALA A 538 28.87 -11.43 -1.56
C ALA A 538 28.44 -12.37 -0.40
N GLN A 539 27.69 -11.86 0.58
CA GLN A 539 27.22 -12.59 1.77
C GLN A 539 25.78 -13.14 1.63
N ASN A 540 25.13 -12.96 0.47
CA ASN A 540 23.68 -13.13 0.31
C ASN A 540 22.90 -12.44 1.45
N LEU A 541 23.24 -11.18 1.75
CA LEU A 541 22.68 -10.40 2.84
C LEU A 541 22.17 -9.04 2.35
N PHE A 542 20.99 -8.61 2.78
CA PHE A 542 20.59 -7.21 2.75
C PHE A 542 19.94 -6.80 4.07
N ILE A 543 20.11 -5.54 4.47
CA ILE A 543 19.76 -5.07 5.82
C ILE A 543 18.94 -3.78 5.72
N ARG A 544 17.77 -3.75 6.38
CA ARG A 544 16.90 -2.57 6.46
C ARG A 544 17.27 -1.73 7.66
N LEU A 545 17.39 -0.42 7.46
CA LEU A 545 17.62 0.57 8.49
C LEU A 545 16.48 1.59 8.56
N LYS A 546 16.06 1.95 9.77
CA LYS A 546 15.16 3.07 10.08
C LYS A 546 15.89 4.00 11.05
N ASN A 547 16.00 5.28 10.72
CA ASN A 547 16.70 6.30 11.52
C ASN A 547 18.13 5.89 11.95
N GLY A 548 18.92 5.31 11.02
CA GLY A 548 20.31 4.89 11.27
C GLY A 548 20.48 3.64 12.15
N LYS A 549 19.39 2.92 12.45
CA LYS A 549 19.41 1.64 13.15
C LYS A 549 18.84 0.53 12.30
N VAL A 550 19.48 -0.63 12.33
CA VAL A 550 18.99 -1.88 11.74
C VAL A 550 17.64 -2.21 12.35
N THR A 551 16.63 -2.45 11.50
CA THR A 551 15.34 -3.01 11.92
C THR A 551 15.27 -4.49 11.59
N GLU A 552 15.80 -4.89 10.43
CA GLU A 552 15.65 -6.25 9.89
C GLU A 552 16.89 -6.65 9.08
N CYS A 553 17.27 -7.91 9.18
CA CYS A 553 18.33 -8.54 8.39
C CYS A 553 17.71 -9.62 7.49
N TYR A 554 18.08 -9.65 6.23
CA TYR A 554 17.59 -10.60 5.24
C TYR A 554 18.70 -11.43 4.65
N HIS A 555 18.56 -12.75 4.67
CA HIS A 555 19.42 -13.67 3.95
C HIS A 555 18.64 -14.32 2.80
N TRP A 556 19.26 -14.54 1.65
CA TRP A 556 18.64 -15.33 0.58
C TRP A 556 19.53 -16.46 0.08
N TRP A 557 18.93 -17.39 -0.66
CA TRP A 557 19.64 -18.42 -1.40
C TRP A 557 18.86 -18.76 -2.67
N ALA A 558 19.49 -18.54 -3.83
CA ALA A 558 18.96 -18.93 -5.13
C ALA A 558 19.75 -20.14 -5.67
N LYS A 559 19.04 -21.13 -6.24
CA LYS A 559 19.60 -22.40 -6.74
C LYS A 559 18.75 -22.98 -7.85
#